data_AF-A0A150J0Q1-F1
#
_entry.id   AF-A0A150J0Q1-F1
#
_cell.length_a   1.000
_cell.length_b   1.000
_cell.length_c   1.000
_cell.angle_alpha   90.00
_cell.angle_beta   90.00
_cell.angle_gamma   90.00
#
_symmetry.space_group_name_H-M   'P 1'
#
loop_
_entity.id
_entity.type
_entity.pdbx_description
1 polymer ?
#
loop_
_entity_poly.entity_id
_entity_poly.type
_entity_poly.pdbx_seq_one_letter_code
_entity_poly.pdbx_strand_id
1 'polypeptide(L)'
;MEIIVEGLPEKESQGYVALINDIMREFEIRRSIEKVYFYGDTENFVFITSIRIKKVLEPLRIEDVAIYNSEKEILSVEDEFYVPKILSLLWSISKEGIEQADRTEIKIPTDIFNKIKSEVVYYPTEDLKKNVQEAINRVLPEAARIKYILSAEKTITVASSENALSEQSKKLAQKYHERD
;
A
#
# COMPACT_ATOMS: atom_id res chain seq x y z
N MET A 1 -4.14 13.26 -9.22
CA MET A 1 -4.42 13.38 -7.78
C MET A 1 -5.09 14.70 -7.56
N GLU A 2 -6.39 14.64 -7.30
CA GLU A 2 -7.17 15.78 -6.81
C GLU A 2 -7.18 15.76 -5.28
N ILE A 3 -7.14 16.94 -4.64
CA ILE A 3 -7.18 17.06 -3.17
C ILE A 3 -8.35 17.98 -2.82
N ILE A 4 -9.24 17.48 -1.97
CA ILE A 4 -10.42 18.22 -1.51
C ILE A 4 -10.34 18.31 0.02
N VAL A 5 -10.32 19.54 0.53
CA VAL A 5 -10.28 19.83 1.96
C VAL A 5 -11.58 20.54 2.37
N GLU A 6 -12.30 19.96 3.33
CA GLU A 6 -13.61 20.43 3.79
C GLU A 6 -13.61 20.61 5.33
N GLY A 7 -14.53 21.43 5.85
CA GLY A 7 -14.75 21.62 7.29
C GLY A 7 -13.82 22.62 7.99
N LEU A 8 -12.71 23.01 7.35
CA LEU A 8 -11.76 24.00 7.88
C LEU A 8 -11.89 25.38 7.21
N PRO A 9 -11.44 26.45 7.90
CA PRO A 9 -11.26 27.76 7.29
C PRO A 9 -10.29 27.72 6.10
N GLU A 10 -10.50 28.59 5.10
CA GLU A 10 -9.77 28.56 3.83
C GLU A 10 -8.24 28.52 3.98
N LYS A 11 -7.69 29.33 4.88
CA LYS A 11 -6.23 29.39 5.12
C LYS A 11 -5.68 28.07 5.65
N GLU A 12 -6.41 27.41 6.55
CA GLU A 12 -6.03 26.10 7.09
C GLU A 12 -6.17 25.01 6.03
N SER A 13 -7.24 25.06 5.23
CA SER A 13 -7.45 24.16 4.10
C SER A 13 -6.31 24.21 3.09
N GLN A 14 -5.83 25.41 2.74
CA GLN A 14 -4.66 25.58 1.85
C GLN A 14 -3.39 24.97 2.45
N GLY A 15 -3.20 25.10 3.76
CA GLY A 15 -2.10 24.46 4.49
C GLY A 15 -2.14 22.94 4.40
N TYR A 16 -3.31 22.33 4.59
CA TYR A 16 -3.49 20.88 4.44
C TYR A 16 -3.29 20.41 3.00
N VAL A 17 -3.70 21.18 1.99
CA VAL A 17 -3.43 20.84 0.59
C VAL A 17 -1.92 20.76 0.32
N ALA A 18 -1.13 21.69 0.86
CA ALA A 18 0.33 21.66 0.74
C ALA A 18 0.93 20.46 1.48
N LEU A 19 0.55 20.26 2.75
CA LEU A 19 1.00 19.15 3.58
C LEU A 19 0.73 17.79 2.94
N ILE A 20 -0.50 17.57 2.46
CA ILE A 20 -0.89 16.33 1.77
C ILE A 20 -0.02 16.12 0.54
N ASN A 21 0.20 17.15 -0.29
CA ASN A 21 1.06 17.01 -1.47
C ASN A 21 2.49 16.59 -1.11
N ASP A 22 3.08 17.21 -0.08
CA ASP A 22 4.44 16.90 0.36
C ASP A 22 4.55 15.47 0.89
N ILE A 23 3.60 15.05 1.73
CA ILE A 23 3.55 13.67 2.24
C ILE A 23 3.38 12.66 1.10
N MET A 24 2.46 12.89 0.15
CA MET A 24 2.27 11.97 -0.99
C MET A 24 3.52 11.86 -1.87
N ARG A 25 4.36 12.89 -1.89
CA ARG A 25 5.65 12.89 -2.59
C ARG A 25 6.72 12.17 -1.79
N GLU A 26 6.79 12.36 -0.48
CA GLU A 26 7.72 11.66 0.43
C GLU A 26 7.54 10.14 0.36
N PHE A 27 6.29 9.67 0.34
CA PHE A 27 5.98 8.24 0.19
C PHE A 27 6.02 7.73 -1.26
N GLU A 28 6.32 8.60 -2.24
CA GLU A 28 6.36 8.29 -3.69
C GLU A 28 5.04 7.74 -4.27
N ILE A 29 3.92 7.88 -3.55
CA ILE A 29 2.62 7.32 -3.94
C ILE A 29 1.75 8.27 -4.78
N ARG A 30 2.13 9.55 -4.91
CA ARG A 30 1.33 10.59 -5.62
C ARG A 30 0.80 10.16 -6.99
N ARG A 31 1.58 9.38 -7.76
CA ARG A 31 1.17 8.91 -9.10
C ARG A 31 0.11 7.82 -9.05
N SER A 32 0.04 7.08 -7.96
CA SER A 32 -0.91 5.99 -7.71
C SER A 32 -2.23 6.49 -7.14
N ILE A 33 -2.28 7.73 -6.64
CA ILE A 33 -3.48 8.31 -6.01
C ILE A 33 -4.37 9.03 -7.04
N GLU A 34 -5.64 8.68 -7.04
CA GLU A 34 -6.71 9.32 -7.80
C GLU A 34 -7.13 10.60 -7.11
N LYS A 35 -7.57 10.47 -5.85
CA LYS A 35 -8.16 11.55 -5.07
C LYS A 35 -7.86 11.42 -3.58
N VAL A 36 -7.72 12.55 -2.91
CA VAL A 36 -7.61 12.67 -1.45
C VAL A 36 -8.72 13.57 -0.95
N TYR A 37 -9.49 13.07 0.00
CA TYR A 37 -10.44 13.85 0.79
C TYR A 37 -9.87 14.04 2.19
N PHE A 38 -9.88 15.28 2.67
CA PHE A 38 -9.62 15.60 4.06
C PHE A 38 -10.80 16.41 4.61
N TYR A 39 -11.30 16.00 5.76
CA TYR A 39 -12.29 16.74 6.53
C TYR A 39 -11.72 17.04 7.90
N GLY A 40 -11.80 18.30 8.33
CA GLY A 40 -11.44 18.71 9.68
C GLY A 40 -12.60 19.37 10.39
N ASP A 41 -12.82 18.98 11.63
CA ASP A 41 -13.74 19.61 12.58
C ASP A 41 -12.96 19.91 13.86
N THR A 42 -12.60 21.17 14.04
CA THR A 42 -11.80 21.62 15.19
C THR A 42 -12.62 21.77 16.46
N GLU A 43 -13.95 21.94 16.37
CA GLU A 43 -14.83 22.07 17.52
C GLU A 43 -15.02 20.72 18.22
N ASN A 44 -15.29 19.67 17.45
CA ASN A 44 -15.43 18.31 17.96
C ASN A 44 -14.12 17.51 17.96
N PHE A 45 -13.05 18.11 17.44
CA PHE A 45 -11.74 17.49 17.27
C PHE A 45 -11.82 16.16 16.51
N VAL A 46 -12.45 16.18 15.33
CA VAL A 46 -12.61 15.02 14.45
C VAL A 46 -11.99 15.32 13.10
N PHE A 47 -11.08 14.45 12.65
CA PHE A 47 -10.39 14.56 11.38
C PHE A 47 -10.58 13.29 10.58
N ILE A 48 -10.86 13.40 9.29
CA ILE A 48 -11.09 12.25 8.41
C ILE A 48 -10.27 12.44 7.15
N THR A 49 -9.39 11.49 6.86
CA THR A 49 -8.67 11.43 5.61
C THR A 49 -9.09 10.19 4.85
N SER A 50 -9.57 10.35 3.62
CA SER A 50 -9.91 9.26 2.70
C SER A 50 -9.05 9.38 1.44
N ILE A 51 -8.35 8.30 1.08
CA ILE A 51 -7.48 8.26 -0.09
C ILE A 51 -7.95 7.17 -1.03
N ARG A 52 -8.16 7.55 -2.29
CA ARG A 52 -8.54 6.65 -3.37
C ARG A 52 -7.37 6.41 -4.32
N ILE A 53 -7.09 5.15 -4.58
CA ILE A 53 -6.04 4.65 -5.46
C ILE A 53 -6.62 4.49 -6.87
N LYS A 54 -5.87 4.94 -7.90
CA LYS A 54 -6.31 4.91 -9.31
C LYS A 54 -6.65 3.50 -9.80
N LYS A 55 -5.78 2.55 -9.48
CA LYS A 55 -5.92 1.17 -9.91
C LYS A 55 -5.31 0.21 -8.90
N VAL A 56 -5.90 -0.97 -8.85
CA VAL A 56 -5.36 -2.11 -8.13
C VAL A 56 -4.30 -2.72 -9.02
N LEU A 57 -3.11 -2.95 -8.46
CA LEU A 57 -2.02 -3.63 -9.13
C LEU A 57 -2.23 -5.14 -8.95
N GLU A 58 -2.10 -5.87 -10.06
CA GLU A 58 -2.22 -7.32 -10.03
C GLU A 58 -1.06 -7.93 -9.20
N PRO A 59 -1.31 -9.04 -8.49
CA PRO A 59 -0.25 -9.78 -7.84
C PRO A 59 0.75 -10.28 -8.87
N LEU A 60 2.05 -10.15 -8.56
CA LEU A 60 3.12 -10.64 -9.42
C LEU A 60 3.44 -12.09 -9.07
N ARG A 61 3.60 -12.90 -10.09
CA ARG A 61 4.03 -14.29 -10.02
C ARG A 61 5.51 -14.42 -10.28
N ILE A 62 6.08 -15.58 -10.00
CA ILE A 62 7.50 -15.86 -10.29
C ILE A 62 7.79 -15.66 -11.78
N GLU A 63 6.90 -16.13 -12.67
CA GLU A 63 7.04 -15.95 -14.12
C GLU A 63 6.97 -14.49 -14.60
N ASP A 64 6.41 -13.59 -13.80
CA ASP A 64 6.33 -12.15 -14.14
C ASP A 64 7.62 -11.40 -13.80
N VAL A 65 8.47 -11.93 -12.91
CA VAL A 65 9.65 -11.23 -12.35
C VAL A 65 10.95 -12.01 -12.51
N ALA A 66 10.92 -13.16 -13.17
CA ALA A 66 12.08 -14.01 -13.36
C ALA A 66 12.00 -14.85 -14.63
N ILE A 67 13.17 -15.14 -15.19
CA ILE A 67 13.34 -15.94 -16.41
C ILE A 67 14.08 -17.22 -16.05
N TYR A 68 13.53 -18.37 -16.41
CA TYR A 68 14.15 -19.67 -16.14
C TYR A 68 14.92 -20.20 -17.35
N ASN A 69 16.16 -20.61 -17.13
CA ASN A 69 16.99 -21.35 -18.08
C ASN A 69 17.02 -22.82 -17.69
N SER A 70 16.31 -23.67 -18.44
CA SER A 70 16.23 -25.11 -18.17
C SER A 70 17.51 -25.89 -18.45
N GLU A 71 18.38 -25.40 -19.35
CA GLU A 71 19.65 -26.07 -19.64
C GLU A 71 20.66 -25.92 -18.50
N LYS A 72 20.64 -24.75 -17.86
CA LYS A 72 21.52 -24.42 -16.73
C LYS A 72 20.88 -24.66 -15.37
N GLU A 73 19.57 -24.88 -15.34
CA GLU A 73 18.74 -24.93 -14.13
C GLU A 73 18.86 -23.67 -13.26
N ILE A 74 18.87 -22.50 -13.92
CA ILE A 74 19.04 -21.19 -13.27
C ILE A 74 17.78 -20.35 -13.49
N LEU A 75 17.23 -19.81 -12.41
CA LEU A 75 16.21 -18.77 -12.40
C LEU A 75 16.88 -17.41 -12.21
N SER A 76 16.85 -16.57 -13.24
CA SER A 76 17.36 -15.20 -13.21
C SER A 76 16.23 -14.24 -12.87
N VAL A 77 16.33 -13.58 -11.73
CA VAL A 77 15.32 -12.65 -11.20
C VAL A 77 15.63 -11.22 -11.67
N GLU A 78 14.63 -10.49 -12.16
CA GLU A 78 14.82 -9.14 -12.74
C GLU A 78 15.27 -8.11 -11.70
N ASP A 79 14.71 -8.18 -10.48
CA ASP A 79 15.01 -7.29 -9.37
C ASP A 79 15.36 -8.08 -8.10
N GLU A 80 16.48 -7.73 -7.47
CA GLU A 80 16.96 -8.34 -6.22
C GLU A 80 15.92 -8.28 -5.09
N PHE A 81 15.03 -7.29 -5.11
CA PHE A 81 13.90 -7.18 -4.17
C PHE A 81 13.05 -8.45 -4.09
N TYR A 82 12.86 -9.17 -5.20
CA TYR A 82 12.03 -10.36 -5.25
C TYR A 82 12.77 -11.62 -4.77
N VAL A 83 14.10 -11.65 -4.82
CA VAL A 83 14.92 -12.85 -4.56
C VAL A 83 14.63 -13.46 -3.17
N PRO A 84 14.61 -12.70 -2.07
CA PRO A 84 14.29 -13.28 -0.75
C PRO A 84 12.87 -13.86 -0.68
N LYS A 85 11.89 -13.28 -1.39
CA LYS A 85 10.51 -13.75 -1.42
C LYS A 85 10.41 -15.07 -2.19
N ILE A 86 11.09 -15.16 -3.35
CA ILE A 86 11.16 -16.38 -4.16
C ILE A 86 11.86 -17.50 -3.39
N LEU A 87 12.99 -17.21 -2.74
CA LEU A 87 13.71 -18.20 -1.90
C LEU A 87 12.84 -18.71 -0.74
N SER A 88 12.09 -17.83 -0.08
CA SER A 88 11.16 -18.23 0.98
C SER A 88 10.08 -19.19 0.48
N LEU A 89 9.54 -18.96 -0.71
CA LEU A 89 8.55 -19.85 -1.34
C LEU A 89 9.19 -21.19 -1.70
N LEU A 90 10.35 -21.17 -2.37
CA LEU A 90 11.11 -22.36 -2.74
C LEU A 90 11.41 -23.25 -1.52
N TRP A 91 11.97 -22.66 -0.47
CA TRP A 91 12.34 -23.38 0.76
C TRP A 91 11.16 -23.90 1.57
N SER A 92 9.95 -23.38 1.34
CA SER A 92 8.73 -23.95 1.92
C SER A 92 8.35 -25.30 1.29
N ILE A 93 8.81 -25.57 0.07
CA ILE A 93 8.52 -26.80 -0.69
C ILE A 93 9.66 -27.79 -0.54
N SER A 94 10.90 -27.35 -0.77
CA SER A 94 12.11 -28.16 -0.63
C SER A 94 13.30 -27.27 -0.31
N LYS A 95 14.27 -27.77 0.44
CA LYS A 95 15.58 -27.11 0.58
C LYS A 95 16.65 -27.75 -0.30
N GLU A 96 16.42 -28.97 -0.74
CA GLU A 96 17.37 -29.73 -1.53
C GLU A 96 17.37 -29.22 -2.98
N GLY A 97 18.58 -29.01 -3.52
CA GLY A 97 18.77 -28.52 -4.89
C GLY A 97 18.51 -27.02 -5.10
N ILE A 98 18.15 -26.28 -4.06
CA ILE A 98 17.90 -24.83 -4.15
C ILE A 98 19.09 -24.08 -3.55
N GLU A 99 19.82 -23.37 -4.40
CA GLU A 99 21.01 -22.60 -4.03
C GLU A 99 20.96 -21.22 -4.67
N GLN A 100 21.25 -20.17 -3.91
CA GLN A 100 21.45 -18.84 -4.48
C GLN A 100 22.86 -18.79 -5.09
N ALA A 101 22.94 -18.79 -6.42
CA ALA A 101 24.20 -18.80 -7.16
C ALA A 101 24.82 -17.39 -7.26
N ASP A 102 23.98 -16.35 -7.31
CA ASP A 102 24.37 -14.94 -7.27
C ASP A 102 23.23 -14.09 -6.66
N ARG A 103 23.42 -12.77 -6.54
CA ARG A 103 22.45 -11.81 -5.97
C ARG A 103 21.08 -11.94 -6.60
N THR A 104 21.00 -12.17 -7.91
CA THR A 104 19.75 -12.31 -8.67
C THR A 104 19.56 -13.67 -9.32
N GLU A 105 20.45 -14.64 -9.07
CA GLU A 105 20.38 -15.96 -9.69
C GLU A 105 20.16 -17.05 -8.65
N ILE A 106 19.16 -17.89 -8.88
CA ILE A 106 18.83 -19.03 -8.03
C ILE A 106 18.91 -20.30 -8.87
N LYS A 107 19.76 -21.23 -8.47
CA LYS A 107 19.82 -22.57 -9.03
C LYS A 107 18.66 -23.40 -8.49
N ILE A 108 17.80 -23.88 -9.38
CA ILE A 108 16.62 -24.68 -9.03
C ILE A 108 16.35 -25.78 -10.08
N PRO A 109 16.05 -27.02 -9.66
CA PRO A 109 15.66 -28.10 -10.56
C PRO A 109 14.43 -27.77 -11.40
N THR A 110 14.41 -28.28 -12.63
CA THR A 110 13.31 -28.02 -13.58
C THR A 110 11.94 -28.50 -13.06
N ASP A 111 11.90 -29.60 -12.32
CA ASP A 111 10.65 -30.14 -11.75
C ASP A 111 10.11 -29.23 -10.63
N ILE A 112 10.99 -28.60 -9.85
CA ILE A 112 10.62 -27.63 -8.81
C ILE A 112 10.10 -26.36 -9.46
N PHE A 113 10.80 -25.80 -10.45
CA PHE A 113 10.36 -24.60 -11.16
C PHE A 113 8.95 -24.76 -11.74
N ASN A 114 8.67 -25.89 -12.39
CA ASN A 114 7.36 -26.16 -12.98
C ASN A 114 6.22 -26.21 -11.96
N LYS A 115 6.50 -26.55 -10.70
CA LYS A 115 5.51 -26.56 -9.61
C LYS A 115 5.17 -25.15 -9.10
N ILE A 116 6.07 -24.17 -9.28
CA ILE A 116 5.96 -22.86 -8.62
C ILE A 116 5.85 -21.66 -9.55
N LYS A 117 6.10 -21.81 -10.85
CA LYS A 117 6.19 -20.67 -11.79
C LYS A 117 4.99 -19.71 -11.76
N SER A 118 3.79 -20.24 -11.47
CA SER A 118 2.55 -19.48 -11.35
C SER A 118 2.21 -18.99 -9.94
N GLU A 119 3.04 -19.32 -8.94
CA GLU A 119 2.85 -18.88 -7.56
C GLU A 119 3.09 -17.38 -7.43
N VAL A 120 2.27 -16.74 -6.60
CA VAL A 120 2.38 -15.30 -6.34
C VAL A 120 3.57 -15.03 -5.43
N VAL A 121 4.49 -14.19 -5.87
CA VAL A 121 5.66 -13.76 -5.12
C VAL A 121 5.46 -12.42 -4.41
N TYR A 122 4.60 -11.56 -4.97
CA TYR A 122 4.45 -10.20 -4.47
C TYR A 122 3.05 -9.63 -4.71
N TYR A 123 2.56 -8.86 -3.74
CA TYR A 123 1.29 -8.15 -3.80
C TYR A 123 1.54 -6.64 -3.76
N PRO A 124 1.80 -5.98 -4.91
CA PRO A 124 2.12 -4.55 -4.94
C PRO A 124 1.04 -3.65 -4.34
N THR A 125 -0.23 -4.07 -4.47
CA THR A 125 -1.38 -3.35 -3.90
C THR A 125 -1.31 -3.28 -2.38
N GLU A 126 -0.84 -4.32 -1.70
CA GLU A 126 -0.81 -4.35 -0.23
C GLU A 126 0.27 -3.41 0.33
N ASP A 127 1.44 -3.35 -0.33
CA ASP A 127 2.48 -2.38 0.03
C ASP A 127 2.02 -0.94 -0.26
N LEU A 128 1.33 -0.72 -1.38
CA LEU A 128 0.74 0.59 -1.69
C LEU A 128 -0.29 1.00 -0.64
N LYS A 129 -1.19 0.09 -0.23
CA LYS A 129 -2.17 0.33 0.83
C LYS A 129 -1.49 0.68 2.16
N LYS A 130 -0.42 -0.04 2.52
CA LYS A 130 0.38 0.26 3.71
C LYS A 130 0.97 1.68 3.67
N ASN A 131 1.58 2.05 2.54
CA ASN A 131 2.14 3.40 2.35
C ASN A 131 1.05 4.49 2.40
N VAL A 132 -0.13 4.21 1.83
CA VAL A 132 -1.29 5.11 1.91
C VAL A 132 -1.75 5.30 3.35
N GLN A 133 -1.88 4.22 4.13
CA GLN A 133 -2.28 4.31 5.53
C GLN A 133 -1.25 5.09 6.37
N GLU A 134 0.05 4.88 6.13
CA GLU A 134 1.11 5.64 6.80
C GLU A 134 1.12 7.11 6.38
N ALA A 135 0.88 7.41 5.10
CA ALA A 135 0.70 8.78 4.63
C ALA A 135 -0.49 9.46 5.32
N ILE A 136 -1.64 8.78 5.45
CA ILE A 136 -2.80 9.29 6.20
C ILE A 136 -2.41 9.59 7.64
N ASN A 137 -1.69 8.68 8.29
CA ASN A 137 -1.23 8.87 9.67
C ASN A 137 -0.34 10.11 9.85
N ARG A 138 0.42 10.51 8.83
CA ARG A 138 1.24 11.73 8.81
C ARG A 138 0.44 13.00 8.51
N VAL A 139 -0.68 12.89 7.80
CA VAL A 139 -1.58 14.01 7.51
C VAL A 139 -2.39 14.40 8.75
N LEU A 140 -2.83 13.40 9.52
CA LEU A 140 -3.70 13.63 10.68
C LEU A 140 -2.93 14.36 11.82
N PRO A 141 -3.60 15.23 12.59
CA PRO A 141 -3.00 15.87 13.76
C PRO A 141 -2.46 14.85 14.76
N GLU A 142 -1.29 15.12 15.33
CA GLU A 142 -0.64 14.22 16.30
C GLU A 142 -1.50 13.95 17.55
N ALA A 143 -2.26 14.95 18.00
CA ALA A 143 -3.18 14.81 19.12
C ALA A 143 -4.40 13.91 18.80
N ALA A 144 -4.71 13.63 17.52
CA ALA A 144 -5.82 12.77 17.11
C ALA A 144 -5.40 11.28 17.12
N ARG A 145 -5.24 10.72 18.32
CA ARG A 145 -4.64 9.39 18.52
C ARG A 145 -5.61 8.22 18.36
N ILE A 146 -6.90 8.43 18.65
CA ILE A 146 -7.92 7.40 18.47
C ILE A 146 -8.25 7.31 17.00
N LYS A 147 -8.20 6.10 16.42
CA LYS A 147 -8.39 5.89 14.98
C LYS A 147 -9.50 4.88 14.71
N TYR A 148 -10.30 5.18 13.70
CA TYR A 148 -11.24 4.26 13.07
C TYR A 148 -10.86 4.14 11.61
N ILE A 149 -10.49 2.92 11.19
CA ILE A 149 -9.90 2.65 9.87
C ILE A 149 -10.89 1.83 9.06
N LEU A 150 -11.16 2.28 7.84
CA LEU A 150 -11.92 1.58 6.82
C LEU A 150 -10.98 1.30 5.65
N SER A 151 -10.98 0.06 5.16
CA SER A 151 -10.15 -0.36 4.04
C SER A 151 -10.99 -1.15 3.05
N ALA A 152 -10.91 -0.74 1.79
CA ALA A 152 -11.47 -1.42 0.63
C ALA A 152 -10.36 -1.64 -0.40
N GLU A 153 -10.73 -2.20 -1.55
CA GLU A 153 -9.77 -2.53 -2.60
C GLU A 153 -8.96 -1.32 -3.09
N LYS A 154 -9.64 -0.17 -3.25
CA LYS A 154 -9.06 1.08 -3.78
C LYS A 154 -9.10 2.25 -2.81
N THR A 155 -9.75 2.11 -1.66
CA THR A 155 -9.98 3.24 -0.75
C THR A 155 -9.52 2.88 0.65
N ILE A 156 -8.78 3.79 1.26
CA ILE A 156 -8.44 3.73 2.68
C ILE A 156 -8.92 5.02 3.32
N THR A 157 -9.67 4.89 4.41
CA THR A 157 -10.19 6.02 5.16
C THR A 157 -9.81 5.85 6.62
N VAL A 158 -9.27 6.91 7.22
CA VAL A 158 -9.02 6.98 8.65
C VAL A 158 -9.75 8.18 9.21
N ALA A 159 -10.67 7.93 10.13
CA ALA A 159 -11.18 8.95 11.03
C ALA A 159 -10.36 8.93 12.31
N SER A 160 -10.02 10.10 12.83
CA SER A 160 -9.29 10.25 14.08
C SER A 160 -9.82 11.37 14.96
N SER A 161 -9.61 11.22 16.26
CA SER A 161 -9.95 12.19 17.28
C SER A 161 -9.04 12.03 18.51
N GLU A 162 -9.06 13.00 19.40
CA GLU A 162 -8.43 12.94 20.72
C GLU A 162 -9.22 11.99 21.63
N ASN A 163 -10.55 12.00 21.51
CA ASN A 163 -11.46 11.21 22.31
C ASN A 163 -12.08 10.05 21.51
N ALA A 164 -12.90 9.24 22.17
CA ALA A 164 -13.63 8.16 21.51
C ALA A 164 -14.51 8.70 20.37
N LEU A 165 -14.39 8.11 19.18
CA LEU A 165 -15.17 8.50 18.00
C LEU A 165 -16.64 8.12 18.19
N SER A 166 -17.51 9.12 18.05
CA SER A 166 -18.97 8.92 18.09
C SER A 166 -19.47 8.09 16.89
N GLU A 167 -20.65 7.50 17.02
CA GLU A 167 -21.31 6.82 15.90
C GLU A 167 -21.60 7.76 14.72
N GLN A 168 -21.83 9.05 14.97
CA GLN A 168 -22.00 10.04 13.91
C GLN A 168 -20.68 10.25 13.14
N SER A 169 -19.56 10.35 13.85
CA SER A 169 -18.23 10.48 13.24
C SER A 169 -17.86 9.25 12.41
N LYS A 170 -18.19 8.05 12.88
CA LYS A 170 -17.97 6.80 12.12
C LYS A 170 -18.83 6.74 10.85
N LYS A 171 -20.10 7.15 10.93
CA LYS A 171 -20.97 7.27 9.75
C LYS A 171 -20.46 8.30 8.75
N LEU A 172 -19.92 9.42 9.23
CA LEU A 172 -19.28 10.40 8.38
C LEU A 172 -18.05 9.81 7.68
N ALA A 173 -17.22 9.06 8.40
CA ALA A 173 -16.08 8.34 7.83
C ALA A 173 -16.51 7.37 6.72
N GLN A 174 -17.58 6.60 6.94
CA GLN A 174 -18.17 5.72 5.94
C GLN A 174 -18.61 6.50 4.68
N LYS A 175 -19.23 7.67 4.85
CA LYS A 175 -19.62 8.53 3.73
C LYS A 175 -18.40 8.97 2.90
N TYR A 176 -17.28 9.32 3.55
CA TYR A 176 -16.03 9.65 2.83
C TYR A 176 -15.33 8.43 2.22
N HIS A 177 -15.56 7.25 2.78
CA HIS A 177 -15.03 5.99 2.26
C HIS A 177 -15.72 5.57 0.96
N GLU A 178 -17.02 5.81 0.87
CA GLU A 178 -17.86 5.49 -0.30
C GLU A 178 -17.90 6.61 -1.34
N ARG A 179 -17.23 7.75 -1.08
CA ARG A 179 -17.23 8.92 -1.97
C ARG A 179 -16.33 8.67 -3.18
N ASP A 180 -16.88 8.89 -4.37
CA ASP A 180 -16.14 8.86 -5.65
C ASP A 180 -15.27 10.11 -5.86
#